data_AF-I0YZ39-F1
#
_entry.id   AF-I0YZ39-F1
#
_cell.length_a   1.000
_cell.length_b   1.000
_cell.length_c   1.000
_cell.angle_alpha   90.00
_cell.angle_beta   90.00
_cell.angle_gamma   90.00
#
_symmetry.space_group_name_H-M   'P 1'
#
loop_
_entity.id
_entity.type
_entity.pdbx_description
1 polymer ?
#
loop_
_entity_poly.entity_id
_entity_poly.type
_entity_poly.pdbx_seq_one_letter_code
_entity_poly.pdbx_strand_id
1 'polypeptide(L)'
;MSGPCFKASAQATAISQVQDPLITGLTTGNAQAVAQALAKVQNTDNAQAFAKATAQAFTQAPNKQLAARAFADAYAQTANTNINAAALAAAQAATQGGDTLSAYAAAAAEAFAEGGSTANAWVKAWAAAIAQFGCDTVKPALAAASAQAQAQAGAGAAFAQAIASSSAVQQCLQGSSSTATASAKAQASSIGANSNAIADARAVAGTNGRKMLAES
;
A
#
# COMPACT_ATOMS: atom_id res chain seq x y z
N MET A 1 30.75 9.19 16.51
CA MET A 1 29.76 8.79 17.55
C MET A 1 28.53 9.67 17.41
N SER A 2 27.56 9.27 16.60
CA SER A 2 26.28 9.99 16.47
C SER A 2 25.35 9.51 17.59
N GLY A 3 25.11 10.36 18.58
CA GLY A 3 24.35 10.00 19.78
C GLY A 3 22.85 9.77 19.53
N PRO A 4 22.17 9.02 20.42
CA PRO A 4 20.75 8.66 20.29
C PRO A 4 19.78 9.86 20.16
N CYS A 5 20.15 11.04 20.66
CA CYS A 5 19.31 12.25 20.54
C CYS A 5 19.12 12.75 19.10
N PHE A 6 20.07 12.51 18.18
CA PHE A 6 19.95 12.95 16.79
C PHE A 6 19.00 12.08 15.95
N LYS A 7 18.82 10.80 16.32
CA LYS A 7 17.88 9.91 15.61
C LYS A 7 16.42 10.23 15.94
N ALA A 8 16.15 10.63 17.18
CA ALA A 8 14.80 10.98 17.63
C ALA A 8 14.26 12.24 16.93
N SER A 9 15.08 13.27 16.74
CA SER A 9 14.66 14.52 16.06
C SER A 9 14.39 14.33 14.56
N ALA A 10 15.19 13.48 13.89
CA ALA A 10 14.99 13.15 12.48
C ALA A 10 13.70 12.34 12.26
N GLN A 11 13.39 11.36 13.12
CA GLN A 11 12.13 10.61 13.05
C GLN A 11 10.91 11.50 13.31
N ALA A 12 10.96 12.40 14.30
CA ALA A 12 9.86 13.32 14.58
C ALA A 12 9.54 14.24 13.37
N THR A 13 10.56 14.68 12.65
CA THR A 13 10.40 15.53 11.47
C THR A 13 9.87 14.74 10.27
N ALA A 14 10.28 13.49 10.10
CA ALA A 14 9.75 12.62 9.05
C ALA A 14 8.25 12.32 9.27
N ILE A 15 7.83 12.14 10.53
CA ILE A 15 6.43 11.92 10.89
C ILE A 15 5.58 13.15 10.57
N SER A 16 5.99 14.35 10.98
CA SER A 16 5.20 15.57 10.73
C SER A 16 5.04 15.88 9.24
N GLN A 17 6.07 15.63 8.43
CA GLN A 17 6.04 15.86 6.99
C GLN A 17 5.05 14.98 6.23
N VAL A 18 4.64 13.85 6.81
CA VAL A 18 3.64 12.92 6.25
C VAL A 18 2.28 13.15 6.89
N GLN A 19 2.23 13.38 8.20
CA GLN A 19 0.99 13.39 8.98
C GLN A 19 0.09 14.59 8.67
N ASP A 20 0.60 15.82 8.66
CA ASP A 20 -0.24 17.02 8.52
C ASP A 20 -0.94 17.13 7.15
N PRO A 21 -0.24 16.91 6.01
CA PRO A 21 -0.89 16.94 4.70
C PRO A 21 -1.87 15.79 4.51
N LEU A 22 -1.61 14.63 5.14
CA LEU A 22 -2.48 13.47 5.07
C LEU A 22 -3.77 13.67 5.87
N ILE A 23 -3.68 14.14 7.12
CA ILE A 23 -4.85 14.42 7.96
C ILE A 23 -5.70 15.48 7.28
N THR A 24 -5.09 16.60 6.90
CA THR A 24 -5.79 17.70 6.23
C THR A 24 -6.41 17.21 4.91
N GLY A 25 -5.65 16.46 4.12
CA GLY A 25 -6.10 15.93 2.84
C GLY A 25 -7.29 14.99 2.96
N LEU A 26 -7.25 14.02 3.87
CA LEU A 26 -8.36 13.07 4.05
C LEU A 26 -9.59 13.71 4.69
N THR A 27 -9.41 14.64 5.62
CA THR A 27 -10.54 15.36 6.25
C THR A 27 -11.24 16.31 5.27
N THR A 28 -10.49 16.94 4.36
CA THR A 28 -11.03 17.91 3.39
C THR A 28 -11.34 17.31 2.01
N GLY A 29 -10.96 16.05 1.76
CA GLY A 29 -11.09 15.42 0.44
C GLY A 29 -10.04 15.86 -0.59
N ASN A 30 -8.93 16.47 -0.16
CA ASN A 30 -7.85 16.92 -1.04
C ASN A 30 -6.86 15.78 -1.36
N ALA A 31 -7.13 15.07 -2.47
CA ALA A 31 -6.29 13.98 -2.96
C ALA A 31 -4.83 14.39 -3.22
N GLN A 32 -4.57 15.62 -3.68
CA GLN A 32 -3.21 16.08 -3.97
C GLN A 32 -2.36 16.17 -2.70
N ALA A 33 -2.93 16.63 -1.58
CA ALA A 33 -2.24 16.66 -0.29
C ALA A 33 -1.93 15.25 0.23
N VAL A 34 -2.86 14.31 0.07
CA VAL A 34 -2.67 12.90 0.40
C VAL A 34 -1.58 12.27 -0.48
N ALA A 35 -1.56 12.57 -1.79
CA ALA A 35 -0.57 12.06 -2.72
C ALA A 35 0.84 12.57 -2.38
N GLN A 36 0.97 13.83 -1.99
CA GLN A 36 2.24 14.40 -1.53
C GLN A 36 2.75 13.74 -0.25
N ALA A 37 1.85 13.44 0.70
CA ALA A 37 2.22 12.69 1.91
C ALA A 37 2.65 11.26 1.57
N LEU A 38 1.91 10.58 0.70
CA LEU A 38 2.20 9.22 0.26
C LEU A 38 3.53 9.15 -0.51
N ALA A 39 3.83 10.12 -1.37
CA ALA A 39 5.09 10.17 -2.12
C ALA A 39 6.35 10.28 -1.23
N LYS A 40 6.20 10.72 0.03
CA LYS A 40 7.27 10.75 1.04
C LYS A 40 7.50 9.41 1.75
N VAL A 41 6.67 8.39 1.49
CA VAL A 41 6.85 7.04 2.00
C VAL A 41 8.02 6.37 1.26
N GLN A 42 9.22 6.57 1.77
CA GLN A 42 10.47 6.08 1.16
C GLN A 42 11.06 4.86 1.88
N ASN A 43 10.62 4.61 3.12
CA ASN A 43 11.11 3.53 3.97
C ASN A 43 10.00 3.08 4.92
N THR A 44 10.27 2.03 5.70
CA THR A 44 9.30 1.42 6.62
C THR A 44 8.86 2.38 7.74
N ASP A 45 9.74 3.21 8.28
CA ASP A 45 9.39 4.16 9.36
C ASP A 45 8.36 5.19 8.83
N ASN A 46 8.60 5.73 7.64
CA ASN A 46 7.67 6.66 6.98
C ASN A 46 6.35 5.96 6.63
N ALA A 47 6.40 4.69 6.19
CA ALA A 47 5.20 3.91 5.90
C ALA A 47 4.36 3.68 7.16
N GLN A 48 5.00 3.38 8.29
CA GLN A 48 4.32 3.21 9.58
C GLN A 48 3.68 4.50 10.06
N ALA A 49 4.39 5.63 9.93
CA ALA A 49 3.85 6.94 10.22
C ALA A 49 2.64 7.26 9.34
N PHE A 50 2.76 7.03 8.03
CA PHE A 50 1.67 7.16 7.07
C PHE A 50 0.45 6.32 7.48
N ALA A 51 0.65 5.03 7.77
CA ALA A 51 -0.42 4.12 8.19
C ALA A 51 -1.16 4.62 9.43
N LYS A 52 -0.44 5.02 10.49
CA LYS A 52 -1.04 5.56 11.72
C LYS A 52 -1.82 6.85 11.45
N ALA A 53 -1.25 7.75 10.66
CA ALA A 53 -1.90 9.00 10.30
C ALA A 53 -3.13 8.79 9.40
N THR A 54 -3.10 7.80 8.49
CA THR A 54 -4.26 7.39 7.69
C THR A 54 -5.39 6.89 8.59
N ALA A 55 -5.10 6.00 9.53
CA ALA A 55 -6.09 5.50 10.48
C ALA A 55 -6.71 6.65 11.29
N GLN A 56 -5.88 7.53 11.86
CA GLN A 56 -6.34 8.69 12.61
C GLN A 56 -7.24 9.60 11.75
N ALA A 57 -6.76 9.97 10.57
CA ALA A 57 -7.46 10.88 9.66
C ALA A 57 -8.80 10.31 9.19
N PHE A 58 -8.84 9.01 8.86
CA PHE A 58 -10.04 8.34 8.41
C PHE A 58 -11.08 8.21 9.52
N THR A 59 -10.64 7.92 10.75
CA THR A 59 -11.53 7.88 11.93
C THR A 59 -12.05 9.26 12.30
N GLN A 60 -11.25 10.32 12.10
CA GLN A 60 -11.64 11.72 12.39
C GLN A 60 -12.38 12.39 11.23
N ALA A 61 -12.40 11.79 10.03
CA ALA A 61 -13.04 12.39 8.86
C ALA A 61 -14.56 12.52 9.08
N PRO A 62 -15.14 13.72 8.92
CA PRO A 62 -16.59 13.92 9.07
C PRO A 62 -17.37 13.18 7.97
N ASN A 63 -16.73 12.92 6.83
CA ASN A 63 -17.28 12.12 5.74
C ASN A 63 -16.25 11.06 5.31
N LYS A 64 -16.48 9.82 5.75
CA LYS A 64 -15.60 8.67 5.45
C LYS A 64 -15.56 8.32 3.96
N GLN A 65 -16.65 8.54 3.22
CA GLN A 65 -16.69 8.27 1.79
C GLN A 65 -15.84 9.28 1.01
N LEU A 66 -15.92 10.57 1.37
CA LEU A 66 -15.06 11.60 0.79
C LEU A 66 -13.57 11.31 1.07
N ALA A 67 -13.24 10.90 2.31
CA ALA A 67 -11.88 10.52 2.68
C ALA A 67 -11.39 9.29 1.89
N ALA A 68 -12.24 8.26 1.74
CA ALA A 68 -11.93 7.06 0.96
C ALA A 68 -11.65 7.41 -0.50
N ARG A 69 -12.47 8.26 -1.12
CA ARG A 69 -12.29 8.69 -2.51
C ARG A 69 -11.03 9.52 -2.71
N ALA A 70 -10.77 10.50 -1.84
CA ALA A 70 -9.54 11.27 -1.89
C ALA A 70 -8.30 10.39 -1.73
N PHE A 71 -8.38 9.35 -0.89
CA PHE A 71 -7.31 8.37 -0.77
C PHE A 71 -7.19 7.50 -2.03
N ALA A 72 -8.29 7.06 -2.63
CA ALA A 72 -8.33 6.30 -3.87
C ALA A 72 -7.55 7.01 -4.98
N ASP A 73 -7.87 8.29 -5.22
CA ASP A 73 -7.25 9.15 -6.23
C ASP A 73 -5.77 9.39 -5.93
N ALA A 74 -5.45 9.73 -4.69
CA ALA A 74 -4.09 9.99 -4.26
C ALA A 74 -3.17 8.77 -4.39
N TYR A 75 -3.69 7.61 -4.04
CA TYR A 75 -2.98 6.34 -4.15
C TYR A 75 -2.77 5.97 -5.61
N ALA A 76 -3.79 6.13 -6.47
CA ALA A 76 -3.66 5.90 -7.90
C ALA A 76 -2.64 6.83 -8.56
N GLN A 77 -2.68 8.13 -8.23
CA GLN A 77 -1.68 9.11 -8.67
C GLN A 77 -0.27 8.70 -8.24
N THR A 78 -0.11 8.33 -6.97
CA THR A 78 1.21 7.92 -6.45
C THR A 78 1.68 6.60 -7.05
N ALA A 79 0.80 5.63 -7.30
CA ALA A 79 1.15 4.40 -7.99
C ALA A 79 1.69 4.66 -9.42
N ASN A 80 1.22 5.73 -10.06
CA ASN A 80 1.69 6.12 -11.39
C ASN A 80 3.04 6.86 -11.35
N THR A 81 3.32 7.66 -10.32
CA THR A 81 4.55 8.49 -10.25
C THR A 81 5.65 7.93 -9.34
N ASN A 82 5.29 7.16 -8.32
CA ASN A 82 6.17 6.54 -7.34
C ASN A 82 5.57 5.21 -6.83
N ILE A 83 5.64 4.19 -7.69
CA ILE A 83 5.07 2.85 -7.41
C ILE A 83 5.61 2.20 -6.13
N ASN A 84 6.86 2.51 -5.74
CA ASN A 84 7.48 1.96 -4.53
C ASN A 84 6.82 2.51 -3.25
N ALA A 85 6.51 3.80 -3.22
CA ALA A 85 5.80 4.40 -2.10
C ALA A 85 4.39 3.82 -1.93
N ALA A 86 3.66 3.64 -3.04
CA ALA A 86 2.37 2.97 -3.03
C ALA A 86 2.48 1.52 -2.53
N ALA A 87 3.45 0.77 -3.03
CA ALA A 87 3.70 -0.61 -2.60
C ALA A 87 4.03 -0.73 -1.10
N LEU A 88 4.88 0.16 -0.58
CA LEU A 88 5.18 0.25 0.86
C LEU A 88 3.93 0.55 1.69
N ALA A 89 3.11 1.51 1.26
CA ALA A 89 1.88 1.84 1.96
C ALA A 89 0.88 0.67 1.98
N ALA A 90 0.75 -0.08 0.88
CA ALA A 90 -0.10 -1.28 0.84
C ALA A 90 0.38 -2.37 1.80
N ALA A 91 1.69 -2.67 1.79
CA ALA A 91 2.27 -3.66 2.69
C ALA A 91 2.12 -3.23 4.16
N GLN A 92 2.27 -1.94 4.44
CA GLN A 92 2.13 -1.43 5.80
C GLN A 92 0.67 -1.40 6.28
N ALA A 93 -0.28 -1.09 5.41
CA ALA A 93 -1.71 -1.19 5.72
C ALA A 93 -2.11 -2.63 6.08
N ALA A 94 -1.61 -3.61 5.33
CA ALA A 94 -1.82 -5.02 5.62
C ALA A 94 -1.19 -5.44 6.95
N THR A 95 0.03 -4.97 7.25
CA THR A 95 0.75 -5.31 8.48
C THR A 95 0.14 -4.67 9.73
N GLN A 96 -0.34 -3.42 9.64
CA GLN A 96 -0.93 -2.70 10.78
C GLN A 96 -2.33 -3.19 11.14
N GLY A 97 -3.12 -3.63 10.16
CA GLY A 97 -4.49 -4.08 10.40
C GLY A 97 -5.43 -2.95 10.86
N GLY A 98 -6.51 -3.34 11.54
CA GLY A 98 -7.46 -2.45 12.20
C GLY A 98 -8.01 -1.32 11.31
N ASP A 99 -8.01 -0.11 11.85
CA ASP A 99 -8.50 1.09 11.16
C ASP A 99 -7.69 1.44 9.91
N THR A 100 -6.38 1.15 9.89
CA THR A 100 -5.54 1.41 8.71
C THR A 100 -5.98 0.54 7.55
N LEU A 101 -6.14 -0.76 7.82
CA LEU A 101 -6.59 -1.74 6.83
C LEU A 101 -8.00 -1.41 6.33
N SER A 102 -8.87 -0.96 7.23
CA SER A 102 -10.24 -0.56 6.90
C SER A 102 -10.28 0.67 6.00
N ALA A 103 -9.49 1.71 6.31
CA ALA A 103 -9.36 2.90 5.48
C ALA A 103 -8.79 2.57 4.09
N TYR A 104 -7.78 1.70 4.05
CA TYR A 104 -7.17 1.24 2.80
C TYR A 104 -8.16 0.43 1.95
N ALA A 105 -8.93 -0.47 2.57
CA ALA A 105 -9.96 -1.26 1.88
C ALA A 105 -11.10 -0.39 1.35
N ALA A 106 -11.53 0.62 2.11
CA ALA A 106 -12.53 1.59 1.65
C ALA A 106 -12.03 2.39 0.44
N ALA A 107 -10.79 2.88 0.49
CA ALA A 107 -10.19 3.58 -0.64
C ALA A 107 -10.02 2.68 -1.88
N ALA A 108 -9.65 1.42 -1.68
CA ALA A 108 -9.60 0.44 -2.75
C ALA A 108 -10.98 0.25 -3.39
N ALA A 109 -12.02 0.06 -2.58
CA ALA A 109 -13.38 -0.13 -3.06
C ALA A 109 -13.88 1.07 -3.89
N GLU A 110 -13.59 2.30 -3.44
CA GLU A 110 -13.88 3.51 -4.23
C GLU A 110 -13.11 3.52 -5.56
N ALA A 111 -11.83 3.13 -5.57
CA ALA A 111 -11.04 3.01 -6.81
C ALA A 111 -11.63 2.00 -7.79
N PHE A 112 -12.16 0.87 -7.32
CA PHE A 112 -12.81 -0.13 -8.16
C PHE A 112 -14.23 0.27 -8.56
N ALA A 113 -14.95 0.99 -7.70
CA ALA A 113 -16.24 1.57 -8.07
C ALA A 113 -16.08 2.59 -9.22
N GLU A 114 -14.99 3.36 -9.21
CA GLU A 114 -14.63 4.25 -10.32
C GLU A 114 -14.14 3.47 -11.55
N GLY A 115 -13.37 2.41 -11.35
CA GLY A 115 -12.87 1.56 -12.42
C GLY A 115 -11.72 2.19 -13.22
N GLY A 116 -11.57 1.76 -14.47
CA GLY A 116 -10.63 2.36 -15.43
C GLY A 116 -9.17 2.45 -14.96
N SER A 117 -8.56 3.61 -15.15
CA SER A 117 -7.16 3.86 -14.80
C SER A 117 -6.89 3.81 -13.29
N THR A 118 -7.86 4.22 -12.48
CA THR A 118 -7.75 4.27 -11.01
C THR A 118 -7.64 2.85 -10.46
N ALA A 119 -8.58 1.96 -10.85
CA ALA A 119 -8.51 0.54 -10.53
C ALA A 119 -7.21 -0.14 -11.00
N ASN A 120 -6.75 0.16 -12.22
CA ASN A 120 -5.52 -0.42 -12.76
C ASN A 120 -4.26 0.04 -12.01
N ALA A 121 -4.20 1.30 -11.57
CA ALA A 121 -3.09 1.83 -10.78
C ALA A 121 -3.00 1.13 -9.42
N TRP A 122 -4.14 0.83 -8.79
CA TRP A 122 -4.21 0.06 -7.56
C TRP A 122 -3.68 -1.37 -7.73
N VAL A 123 -4.11 -2.07 -8.79
CA VAL A 123 -3.63 -3.42 -9.11
C VAL A 123 -2.13 -3.43 -9.39
N LYS A 124 -1.62 -2.43 -10.12
CA LYS A 124 -0.18 -2.26 -10.38
C LYS A 124 0.61 -2.11 -9.08
N ALA A 125 0.11 -1.29 -8.14
CA ALA A 125 0.77 -1.09 -6.86
C ALA A 125 0.75 -2.35 -5.97
N TRP A 126 -0.33 -3.13 -5.99
CA TRP A 126 -0.35 -4.44 -5.33
C TRP A 126 0.60 -5.44 -5.95
N ALA A 127 0.70 -5.49 -7.28
CA ALA A 127 1.69 -6.34 -7.94
C ALA A 127 3.11 -5.97 -7.51
N ALA A 128 3.42 -4.66 -7.44
CA ALA A 128 4.70 -4.17 -6.92
C ALA A 128 4.91 -4.54 -5.44
N ALA A 129 3.87 -4.41 -4.60
CA ALA A 129 3.93 -4.80 -3.19
C ALA A 129 4.19 -6.31 -3.02
N ILE A 130 3.53 -7.16 -3.80
CA ILE A 130 3.77 -8.61 -3.80
C ILE A 130 5.20 -8.92 -4.25
N ALA A 131 5.71 -8.23 -5.27
CA ALA A 131 7.06 -8.43 -5.77
C ALA A 131 8.12 -8.09 -4.70
N GLN A 132 7.88 -7.02 -3.94
CA GLN A 132 8.80 -6.52 -2.92
C GLN A 132 8.67 -7.30 -1.60
N PHE A 133 7.47 -7.37 -1.04
CA PHE A 133 7.23 -7.88 0.32
C PHE A 133 6.71 -9.32 0.36
N GLY A 134 6.30 -9.87 -0.78
CA GLY A 134 5.69 -11.19 -0.88
C GLY A 134 4.17 -11.13 -0.71
N CYS A 135 3.50 -12.16 -1.24
CA CYS A 135 2.05 -12.25 -1.20
C CYS A 135 1.49 -12.28 0.23
N ASP A 136 2.09 -13.05 1.14
CA ASP A 136 1.55 -13.25 2.49
C ASP A 136 1.43 -11.94 3.28
N THR A 137 2.37 -11.02 3.08
CA THR A 137 2.33 -9.69 3.70
C THR A 137 1.18 -8.85 3.17
N VAL A 138 0.89 -8.91 1.87
CA VAL A 138 -0.09 -8.01 1.21
C VAL A 138 -1.50 -8.62 1.20
N LYS A 139 -1.61 -9.95 1.34
CA LYS A 139 -2.87 -10.71 1.26
C LYS A 139 -3.99 -10.17 2.16
N PRO A 140 -3.75 -9.75 3.42
CA PRO A 140 -4.80 -9.16 4.24
C PRO A 140 -5.43 -7.90 3.62
N ALA A 141 -4.62 -7.01 3.04
CA ALA A 141 -5.12 -5.81 2.36
C ALA A 141 -5.89 -6.13 1.08
N LEU A 142 -5.42 -7.10 0.29
CA LEU A 142 -6.13 -7.58 -0.89
C LEU A 142 -7.48 -8.20 -0.54
N ALA A 143 -7.53 -9.03 0.50
CA ALA A 143 -8.76 -9.67 0.95
C ALA A 143 -9.77 -8.64 1.48
N ALA A 144 -9.32 -7.67 2.28
CA ALA A 144 -10.16 -6.60 2.80
C ALA A 144 -10.72 -5.72 1.66
N ALA A 145 -9.88 -5.35 0.68
CA ALA A 145 -10.32 -4.61 -0.50
C ALA A 145 -11.33 -5.39 -1.34
N SER A 146 -11.12 -6.70 -1.53
CA SER A 146 -12.07 -7.59 -2.22
C SER A 146 -13.43 -7.59 -1.54
N ALA A 147 -13.45 -7.78 -0.21
CA ALA A 147 -14.68 -7.85 0.55
C ALA A 147 -15.45 -6.51 0.49
N GLN A 148 -14.73 -5.39 0.60
CA GLN A 148 -15.34 -4.06 0.53
C GLN A 148 -15.86 -3.74 -0.88
N ALA A 149 -15.11 -4.09 -1.93
CA ALA A 149 -15.57 -3.91 -3.31
C ALA A 149 -16.80 -4.78 -3.61
N GLN A 150 -16.89 -6.00 -3.06
CA GLN A 150 -18.08 -6.84 -3.21
C GLN A 150 -19.31 -6.27 -2.49
N ALA A 151 -19.12 -5.58 -1.37
CA ALA A 151 -20.19 -4.93 -0.63
C ALA A 151 -20.73 -3.68 -1.34
N GLN A 152 -19.98 -3.10 -2.28
CA GLN A 152 -20.36 -1.92 -3.05
C GLN A 152 -20.88 -2.30 -4.44
N ALA A 153 -22.06 -1.80 -4.80
CA ALA A 153 -22.71 -2.13 -6.06
C ALA A 153 -21.80 -1.79 -7.27
N GLY A 154 -21.53 -2.76 -8.13
CA GLY A 154 -20.70 -2.61 -9.34
C GLY A 154 -19.18 -2.71 -9.11
N ALA A 155 -18.68 -2.38 -7.91
CA ALA A 155 -17.25 -2.39 -7.62
C ALA A 155 -16.66 -3.81 -7.61
N GLY A 156 -17.42 -4.84 -7.22
CA GLY A 156 -16.95 -6.23 -7.23
C GLY A 156 -16.61 -6.76 -8.62
N ALA A 157 -17.39 -6.40 -9.64
CA ALA A 157 -17.11 -6.78 -11.03
C ALA A 157 -15.87 -6.05 -11.57
N ALA A 158 -15.76 -4.75 -11.29
CA ALA A 158 -14.61 -3.94 -11.67
C ALA A 158 -13.32 -4.41 -10.96
N PHE A 159 -13.42 -4.82 -9.69
CA PHE A 159 -12.34 -5.46 -8.95
C PHE A 159 -11.88 -6.74 -9.63
N ALA A 160 -12.80 -7.65 -9.94
CA ALA A 160 -12.48 -8.90 -10.63
C ALA A 160 -11.81 -8.65 -12.00
N GLN A 161 -12.33 -7.71 -12.78
CA GLN A 161 -11.78 -7.34 -14.09
C GLN A 161 -10.38 -6.73 -13.96
N ALA A 162 -10.18 -5.81 -13.02
CA ALA A 162 -8.90 -5.17 -12.83
C ALA A 162 -7.83 -6.17 -12.36
N ILE A 163 -8.16 -7.06 -11.41
CA ILE A 163 -7.21 -8.09 -10.96
C ILE A 163 -6.90 -9.08 -12.09
N ALA A 164 -7.83 -9.33 -13.00
CA ALA A 164 -7.57 -10.19 -14.16
C ALA A 164 -6.43 -9.68 -15.06
N SER A 165 -6.09 -8.40 -14.98
CA SER A 165 -4.91 -7.85 -15.65
C SER A 165 -3.57 -8.20 -14.98
N SER A 166 -3.58 -8.79 -13.78
CA SER A 166 -2.38 -9.12 -13.00
C SER A 166 -2.42 -10.54 -12.44
N SER A 167 -1.70 -11.45 -13.11
CA SER A 167 -1.56 -12.84 -12.67
C SER A 167 -0.94 -12.97 -11.28
N ALA A 168 -0.04 -12.06 -10.88
CA ALA A 168 0.52 -12.04 -9.54
C ALA A 168 -0.55 -11.82 -8.46
N VAL A 169 -1.44 -10.84 -8.66
CA VAL A 169 -2.51 -10.54 -7.71
C VAL A 169 -3.54 -11.67 -7.69
N GLN A 170 -3.90 -12.22 -8.86
CA GLN A 170 -4.77 -13.41 -8.95
C GLN A 170 -4.22 -14.60 -8.17
N GLN A 171 -2.96 -14.97 -8.40
CA GLN A 171 -2.32 -16.10 -7.73
C GLN A 171 -2.23 -15.87 -6.22
N CYS A 172 -2.02 -14.62 -5.79
CA CYS A 172 -1.96 -14.28 -4.37
C CYS A 172 -3.31 -14.51 -3.68
N LEU A 173 -4.40 -14.07 -4.30
CA LEU A 173 -5.76 -14.30 -3.81
C LEU A 173 -6.16 -15.79 -3.80
N GLN A 174 -5.68 -16.57 -4.78
CA GLN A 174 -5.93 -18.01 -4.87
C GLN A 174 -5.08 -18.85 -3.89
N GLY A 175 -4.25 -18.22 -3.05
CA GLY A 175 -3.45 -18.92 -2.04
C GLY A 175 -2.13 -19.51 -2.55
N SER A 176 -1.72 -19.21 -3.78
CA SER A 176 -0.43 -19.62 -4.33
C SER A 176 0.66 -18.59 -4.02
N SER A 177 0.95 -18.35 -2.74
CA SER A 177 1.80 -17.22 -2.29
C SER A 177 3.21 -17.20 -2.89
N SER A 178 3.87 -18.36 -3.01
CA SER A 178 5.21 -18.49 -3.60
C SER A 178 5.21 -18.22 -5.11
N THR A 179 4.27 -18.82 -5.85
CA THR A 179 4.07 -18.60 -7.28
C THR A 179 3.70 -17.14 -7.57
N ALA A 180 2.80 -16.55 -6.78
CA ALA A 180 2.40 -15.16 -6.88
C ALA A 180 3.59 -14.21 -6.73
N THR A 181 4.45 -14.47 -5.74
CA THR A 181 5.65 -13.68 -5.49
C THR A 181 6.66 -13.81 -6.63
N ALA A 182 6.85 -15.02 -7.17
CA ALA A 182 7.73 -15.23 -8.32
C ALA A 182 7.21 -14.52 -9.58
N SER A 183 5.92 -14.65 -9.88
CA SER A 183 5.25 -13.96 -10.99
C SER A 183 5.34 -12.45 -10.85
N ALA A 184 5.11 -11.92 -9.64
CA ALA A 184 5.20 -10.49 -9.36
C ALA A 184 6.62 -9.96 -9.59
N LYS A 185 7.65 -10.70 -9.15
CA LYS A 185 9.06 -10.35 -9.40
C LYS A 185 9.40 -10.35 -10.89
N ALA A 186 8.89 -11.35 -11.62
CA ALA A 186 9.06 -11.40 -13.08
C ALA A 186 8.39 -10.19 -13.76
N GLN A 187 7.18 -9.81 -13.33
CA GLN A 187 6.45 -8.65 -13.84
C GLN A 187 7.09 -7.31 -13.43
N ALA A 188 7.61 -7.18 -12.21
CA ALA A 188 8.27 -5.96 -11.75
C ALA A 188 9.50 -5.61 -12.60
N SER A 189 10.17 -6.64 -13.13
CA SER A 189 11.32 -6.51 -14.05
C SER A 189 10.93 -5.83 -15.37
N SER A 190 9.70 -6.02 -15.86
CA SER A 190 9.21 -5.42 -17.10
C SER A 190 8.57 -4.04 -16.92
N ILE A 191 8.19 -3.67 -15.69
CA ILE A 191 7.50 -2.41 -15.37
C ILE A 191 8.51 -1.30 -14.95
N GLY A 192 9.81 -1.61 -14.92
CA GLY A 192 10.84 -0.64 -14.54
C GLY A 192 10.86 -0.32 -13.04
N ALA A 193 10.29 -1.19 -12.19
CA ALA A 193 10.47 -1.08 -10.75
C ALA A 193 11.97 -1.25 -10.45
N ASN A 194 12.61 -0.17 -10.02
CA ASN A 194 14.06 -0.06 -9.88
C ASN A 194 14.65 -1.28 -9.17
N SER A 195 15.60 -1.96 -9.81
CA SER A 195 16.22 -3.20 -9.33
C SER A 195 16.80 -3.07 -7.91
N ASN A 196 17.17 -1.86 -7.50
CA ASN A 196 17.64 -1.54 -6.15
C ASN A 196 16.57 -1.74 -5.06
N ALA A 197 15.29 -1.43 -5.33
CA ALA A 197 14.21 -1.67 -4.37
C ALA A 197 13.92 -3.16 -4.16
N ILE A 198 14.09 -3.97 -5.23
CA ILE A 198 13.98 -5.43 -5.17
C ILE A 198 15.18 -6.01 -4.39
N ALA A 199 16.37 -5.41 -4.49
CA ALA A 199 17.56 -5.83 -3.77
C ALA A 199 17.47 -5.56 -2.25
N ASP A 200 16.98 -4.39 -1.83
CA ASP A 200 16.77 -4.08 -0.40
C ASP A 200 15.68 -4.97 0.23
N ALA A 201 14.60 -5.25 -0.50
CA ALA A 201 13.56 -6.17 -0.01
C ALA A 201 14.07 -7.62 0.13
N ARG A 202 14.98 -8.07 -0.76
CA ARG A 202 15.69 -9.35 -0.61
C ARG A 202 16.62 -9.37 0.59
N ALA A 203 17.24 -8.23 0.94
CA ALA A 203 18.09 -8.14 2.13
C ALA A 203 17.26 -8.31 3.41
N VAL A 204 16.08 -7.70 3.51
CA VAL A 204 15.16 -7.81 4.67
C VAL A 204 14.52 -9.19 4.77
N ALA A 205 14.05 -9.77 3.66
CA ALA A 205 13.50 -11.14 3.66
C ALA A 205 14.60 -12.21 3.89
N GLY A 206 15.83 -11.97 3.42
CA GLY A 206 16.96 -12.88 3.56
C GLY A 206 17.59 -12.91 4.96
N THR A 207 17.42 -11.87 5.78
CA THR A 207 17.80 -11.88 7.20
C THR A 207 16.75 -12.58 8.08
N ASN A 208 15.46 -12.37 7.82
CA ASN A 208 14.40 -13.03 8.59
C ASN A 208 14.24 -14.51 8.21
N GLY A 209 14.40 -14.88 6.93
CA GLY A 209 14.32 -16.27 6.47
C GLY A 209 15.48 -17.15 6.95
N ARG A 210 16.69 -16.59 7.10
CA ARG A 210 17.84 -17.34 7.65
C ARG A 210 17.74 -17.55 9.17
N LYS A 211 17.04 -16.67 9.89
CA LYS A 211 16.88 -16.83 11.34
C LYS A 211 15.94 -17.99 11.70
N MET A 212 14.90 -18.24 10.90
CA MET A 212 13.97 -19.36 11.15
C MET A 212 14.55 -20.74 10.80
N LEU A 213 15.57 -20.82 9.95
CA LEU A 213 16.25 -22.09 9.61
C LEU A 213 17.39 -22.45 10.58
N ALA A 214 17.80 -21.54 11.46
CA ALA A 214 18.86 -21.77 12.44
C ALA A 214 18.34 -22.24 13.81
N GLU A 215 17.02 -22.31 14.00
CA GLU A 215 16.36 -22.76 15.24
C GLU A 215 15.52 -24.03 15.02
N SER A 216 15.75 -24.76 13.92
CA SER A 216 15.15 -26.08 13.66
C SER A 216 16.16 -27.21 13.86
#